data_AF-A0A174QZC2-F1
#
_entry.id   AF-A0A174QZC2-F1
#
_cell.length_a   1.000
_cell.length_b   1.000
_cell.length_c   1.000
_cell.angle_alpha   90.00
_cell.angle_beta   90.00
_cell.angle_gamma   90.00
#
_symmetry.space_group_name_H-M   'P 1'
#
loop_
_entity.id
_entity.type
_entity.pdbx_description
1 polymer ?
#
loop_
_entity_poly.entity_id
_entity_poly.type
_entity_poly.pdbx_seq_one_letter_code
_entity_poly.pdbx_strand_id
1 'polypeptide(L)'
;MIRTVLASIRFQARLAGKVEERLDKVENAERRERETLWEQRRRVQMKLEHLTTQKAEAFLLFNQGDLTPKAYDATCAKLDKAILEQRAKLLDMSGTQTSTQDSAALHCREDIARLKELSNLRTLDRQTVEKLIQSIRVYDGKRIEIVWNFSDSYMKLLTREEQNHEE
;
A
#
# COMPACT_ATOMS: atom_id res chain seq x y z
N MET A 1 -26.19 31.62 -3.85
CA MET A 1 -26.38 30.16 -3.86
C MET A 1 -25.52 29.45 -4.91
N ILE A 2 -25.75 29.66 -6.22
CA ILE A 2 -24.96 29.00 -7.30
C ILE A 2 -23.44 29.23 -7.15
N ARG A 3 -23.01 30.48 -6.89
CA ARG A 3 -21.59 30.81 -6.68
C ARG A 3 -20.98 30.09 -5.46
N THR A 4 -21.75 29.90 -4.40
CA THR A 4 -21.33 29.23 -3.16
C THR A 4 -21.14 27.74 -3.40
N VAL A 5 -22.12 27.09 -4.03
CA VAL A 5 -22.05 25.66 -4.40
C VAL A 5 -20.88 25.40 -5.35
N LEU A 6 -20.65 26.29 -6.33
CA LEU A 6 -19.52 26.17 -7.25
C LEU A 6 -18.17 26.27 -6.52
N ALA A 7 -18.06 27.19 -5.55
CA ALA A 7 -16.86 27.32 -4.74
C ALA A 7 -16.62 26.07 -3.88
N SER A 8 -17.66 25.50 -3.28
CA SER A 8 -17.58 24.26 -2.50
C SER A 8 -17.14 23.07 -3.35
N ILE A 9 -17.69 22.89 -4.56
CA ILE A 9 -17.29 21.81 -5.48
C ILE A 9 -15.82 21.96 -5.89
N ARG A 10 -15.39 23.18 -6.23
CA ARG A 10 -13.98 23.43 -6.57
C ARG A 10 -13.04 23.17 -5.39
N PHE A 11 -13.47 23.47 -4.18
CA PHE A 11 -12.71 23.18 -2.97
C PHE A 11 -12.56 21.67 -2.74
N GLN A 12 -13.66 20.92 -2.82
CA GLN A 12 -13.66 19.46 -2.71
C GLN A 12 -12.82 18.80 -3.82
N ALA A 13 -12.88 19.30 -5.06
CA ALA A 13 -12.04 18.81 -6.16
C ALA A 13 -10.53 19.04 -5.91
N ARG A 14 -10.16 20.15 -5.27
CA ARG A 14 -8.76 20.41 -4.87
C ARG A 14 -8.31 19.50 -3.74
N LEU A 15 -9.18 19.25 -2.76
CA LEU A 15 -8.90 18.31 -1.67
C LEU A 15 -8.75 16.88 -2.20
N ALA A 16 -9.61 16.45 -3.13
CA ALA A 16 -9.50 15.15 -3.79
C ALA A 16 -8.11 14.92 -4.40
N GLY A 17 -7.56 15.93 -5.10
CA GLY A 17 -6.21 15.85 -5.66
C GLY A 17 -5.10 15.68 -4.60
N LYS A 18 -5.25 16.30 -3.43
CA LYS A 18 -4.28 16.15 -2.31
C LYS A 18 -4.39 14.78 -1.65
N VAL A 19 -5.61 14.28 -1.46
CA VAL A 19 -5.87 12.94 -0.93
C VAL A 19 -5.27 11.88 -1.86
N GLU A 20 -5.45 12.02 -3.17
CA GLU A 20 -4.84 11.14 -4.18
C GLU A 20 -3.32 11.12 -4.08
N GLU A 21 -2.67 12.30 -4.02
CA GLU A 21 -1.22 12.39 -3.92
C GLU A 21 -0.67 11.72 -2.64
N ARG A 22 -1.40 11.85 -1.52
CA ARG A 22 -1.03 11.16 -0.27
C ARG A 22 -1.23 9.64 -0.38
N LEU A 23 -2.34 9.19 -0.95
CA LEU A 23 -2.58 7.77 -1.18
C LEU A 23 -1.50 7.18 -2.09
N ASP A 24 -1.13 7.86 -3.17
CA ASP A 24 -0.06 7.44 -4.07
C ASP A 24 1.30 7.40 -3.36
N LYS A 25 1.60 8.35 -2.47
CA LYS A 25 2.83 8.32 -1.66
C LYS A 25 2.86 7.12 -0.72
N VAL A 26 1.76 6.82 -0.04
CA VAL A 26 1.65 5.67 0.86
C VAL A 26 1.76 4.37 0.06
N GLU A 27 1.00 4.22 -1.03
CA GLU A 27 1.03 3.03 -1.88
C GLU A 27 2.44 2.79 -2.45
N ASN A 28 3.11 3.85 -2.91
CA ASN A 28 4.47 3.75 -3.42
C ASN A 28 5.48 3.41 -2.31
N ALA A 29 5.32 3.96 -1.11
CA ALA A 29 6.18 3.63 0.03
C ALA A 29 6.04 2.15 0.41
N GLU A 30 4.81 1.65 0.52
CA GLU A 30 4.56 0.25 0.80
C GLU A 30 5.02 -0.67 -0.35
N ARG A 31 4.85 -0.25 -1.61
CA ARG A 31 5.36 -1.00 -2.76
C ARG A 31 6.87 -1.17 -2.67
N ARG A 32 7.61 -0.10 -2.35
CA ARG A 32 9.07 -0.15 -2.13
C ARG A 32 9.41 -1.04 -0.94
N GLU A 33 8.64 -0.98 0.14
CA GLU A 33 8.85 -1.86 1.30
C GLU A 33 8.64 -3.34 0.93
N ARG A 34 7.56 -3.65 0.19
CA ARG A 34 7.31 -5.01 -0.32
C ARG A 34 8.43 -5.48 -1.26
N GLU A 35 8.90 -4.63 -2.16
CA GLU A 35 10.01 -4.93 -3.07
C GLU A 35 11.31 -5.20 -2.31
N THR A 36 11.63 -4.40 -1.29
CA THR A 36 12.84 -4.62 -0.48
C THR A 36 12.75 -5.92 0.33
N LEU A 37 11.60 -6.21 0.94
CA LEU A 37 11.35 -7.48 1.63
C LEU A 37 11.42 -8.68 0.68
N TRP A 38 10.86 -8.55 -0.53
CA TRP A 38 10.93 -9.59 -1.55
C TRP A 38 12.37 -9.87 -1.97
N GLU A 39 13.16 -8.83 -2.22
CA GLU A 39 14.57 -8.95 -2.60
C GLU A 39 15.41 -9.56 -1.46
N GLN A 40 15.16 -9.18 -0.20
CA GLN A 40 15.80 -9.79 0.96
C GLN A 40 15.47 -11.29 1.06
N ARG A 41 14.19 -11.65 0.92
CA ARG A 41 13.74 -13.05 0.93
C ARG A 41 14.40 -13.85 -0.19
N ARG A 42 14.44 -13.28 -1.40
CA ARG A 42 15.07 -13.90 -2.57
C ARG A 42 16.55 -14.18 -2.33
N ARG A 43 17.30 -13.25 -1.74
CA ARG A 43 18.71 -13.45 -1.38
C ARG A 43 18.91 -14.59 -0.39
N VAL A 44 18.04 -14.72 0.60
CA VAL A 44 18.12 -15.82 1.58
C VAL A 44 17.80 -17.16 0.92
N GLN A 45 16.83 -17.20 0.00
CA GLN A 45 16.54 -18.40 -0.80
C GLN A 45 17.71 -18.82 -1.69
N MET A 46 18.33 -17.89 -2.44
CA MET A 46 19.52 -18.19 -3.23
C MET A 46 20.66 -18.75 -2.38
N LYS A 47 20.86 -18.21 -1.17
CA LYS A 47 21.86 -18.75 -0.22
C LYS A 47 21.53 -20.16 0.22
N LEU A 48 20.25 -20.48 0.46
CA LEU A 48 19.82 -21.84 0.80
C LEU A 48 20.06 -22.83 -0.34
N GLU A 49 19.74 -22.44 -1.57
CA GLU A 49 20.04 -23.25 -2.76
C GLU A 49 21.54 -23.51 -2.87
N HIS A 50 22.37 -22.47 -2.73
CA HIS A 50 23.82 -22.62 -2.78
C HIS A 50 24.36 -23.55 -1.69
N LEU A 51 23.90 -23.41 -0.44
CA LEU A 51 24.30 -24.30 0.67
C LEU A 51 23.86 -25.76 0.42
N THR A 52 22.71 -25.96 -0.22
CA THR A 52 22.21 -27.29 -0.58
C THR A 52 23.08 -27.91 -1.68
N THR A 53 23.48 -27.13 -2.69
CA THR A 53 24.42 -27.55 -3.72
C THR A 53 25.78 -27.93 -3.12
N GLN A 54 26.33 -27.13 -2.21
CA GLN A 54 27.58 -27.44 -1.50
C GLN A 54 27.50 -28.76 -0.72
N LYS A 55 26.33 -29.07 -0.15
CA LYS A 55 26.12 -30.35 0.55
C LYS A 55 26.12 -31.53 -0.42
N ALA A 56 25.53 -31.36 -1.59
CA ALA A 56 25.57 -32.37 -2.66
C ALA A 56 27.00 -32.57 -3.20
N GLU A 57 27.75 -31.49 -3.42
CA GLU A 57 29.16 -31.55 -3.84
C GLU A 57 30.04 -32.26 -2.80
N ALA A 58 29.88 -31.95 -1.51
CA ALA A 58 30.60 -32.62 -0.44
C ALA A 58 30.32 -34.13 -0.40
N PHE A 59 29.07 -34.55 -0.70
CA PHE A 59 28.71 -35.96 -0.81
C PHE A 59 29.40 -36.64 -2.00
N LEU A 60 29.48 -35.97 -3.16
CA LEU A 60 30.18 -36.49 -4.33
C LEU A 60 31.68 -36.70 -4.05
N LEU A 61 32.34 -35.72 -3.42
CA LEU A 61 33.75 -35.81 -3.04
C LEU A 61 34.01 -36.95 -2.04
N PHE A 62 33.12 -37.13 -1.07
CA PHE A 62 33.18 -38.26 -0.14
C PHE A 62 33.04 -39.60 -0.86
N ASN A 63 32.08 -39.72 -1.77
CA ASN A 63 31.85 -40.95 -2.53
C ASN A 63 33.01 -41.28 -3.49
N GLN A 64 33.72 -40.27 -3.98
CA GLN A 64 34.92 -40.41 -4.81
C GLN A 64 36.18 -40.78 -4.00
N GLY A 65 36.11 -40.71 -2.67
CA GLY A 65 37.24 -40.99 -1.77
C GLY A 65 38.19 -39.80 -1.56
N ASP A 66 37.91 -38.65 -2.18
CA ASP A 66 38.70 -37.41 -2.06
C ASP A 66 38.47 -36.70 -0.73
N LEU A 67 37.46 -37.12 0.04
CA LEU A 67 37.13 -36.58 1.35
C LEU A 67 37.09 -37.68 2.40
N THR A 68 37.81 -37.50 3.50
CA THR A 68 37.76 -38.45 4.63
C THR A 68 36.41 -38.37 5.34
N PRO A 69 35.91 -39.48 5.95
CA PRO A 69 34.65 -39.49 6.69
C PRO A 69 34.55 -38.38 7.74
N LYS A 70 35.63 -38.17 8.51
CA LYS A 70 35.71 -37.13 9.55
C LYS A 70 35.62 -35.71 8.96
N ALA A 71 36.20 -35.48 7.79
CA ALA A 71 36.12 -34.19 7.10
C ALA A 71 34.74 -33.97 6.47
N TYR A 72 34.10 -35.03 5.97
CA TYR A 72 32.73 -35.01 5.48
C TYR A 72 31.74 -34.62 6.59
N ASP A 73 31.77 -35.33 7.73
CA ASP A 73 30.89 -35.07 8.87
C ASP A 73 31.02 -33.63 9.38
N ALA A 74 32.26 -33.14 9.50
CA ALA A 74 32.52 -31.77 9.92
C ALA A 74 31.98 -30.73 8.91
N THR A 75 32.03 -31.04 7.60
CA THR A 75 31.51 -30.18 6.55
C THR A 75 29.98 -30.17 6.55
N CYS A 76 29.34 -31.34 6.66
CA CYS A 76 27.89 -31.46 6.78
C CYS A 76 27.36 -30.74 8.02
N ALA A 77 27.99 -30.89 9.18
CA ALA A 77 27.58 -30.19 10.39
C ALA A 77 27.61 -28.66 10.25
N LYS A 78 28.64 -28.11 9.57
CA LYS A 78 28.73 -26.67 9.28
C LYS A 78 27.63 -26.21 8.32
N LEU A 79 27.42 -26.95 7.23
CA LEU A 79 26.40 -26.64 6.23
C LEU A 79 24.99 -26.72 6.81
N ASP A 80 24.71 -27.75 7.62
CA ASP A 80 23.40 -27.93 8.25
C ASP A 80 23.09 -26.83 9.26
N LYS A 81 24.10 -26.39 10.04
CA LYS A 81 23.96 -25.21 10.90
C LYS A 81 23.62 -23.96 10.08
N ALA A 82 24.37 -23.71 9.00
CA ALA A 82 24.12 -22.55 8.13
C ALA A 82 22.72 -22.60 7.48
N ILE A 83 22.27 -23.78 7.05
CA ILE A 83 20.93 -23.98 6.48
C ILE A 83 19.85 -23.68 7.53
N LEU A 84 20.00 -24.18 8.76
CA LEU A 84 19.06 -23.89 9.85
C LEU A 84 18.98 -22.40 10.15
N GLU A 85 20.12 -21.69 10.21
CA GLU A 85 20.17 -20.24 10.42
C GLU A 85 19.46 -19.46 9.30
N GLN A 86 19.62 -19.85 8.03
CA GLN A 86 18.91 -19.18 6.92
C GLN A 86 17.41 -19.52 6.92
N ARG A 87 17.01 -20.74 7.29
CA ARG A 87 15.59 -21.11 7.42
C ARG A 87 14.90 -20.33 8.53
N ALA A 88 15.56 -20.14 9.67
CA ALA A 88 15.05 -19.30 10.75
C ALA A 88 14.81 -17.85 10.28
N LYS A 89 15.77 -17.26 9.54
CA LYS A 89 15.60 -15.93 8.94
C LYS A 89 14.39 -15.82 8.00
N LEU A 90 14.09 -16.86 7.23
CA LEU A 90 12.90 -16.88 6.36
C LEU A 90 11.59 -16.93 7.15
N LEU A 91 11.57 -17.65 8.27
CA LEU A 91 10.42 -17.71 9.19
C LEU A 91 10.17 -16.35 9.86
N ASP A 92 11.22 -15.66 10.29
CA ASP A 92 11.09 -14.34 10.90
C ASP A 92 10.55 -13.30 9.89
N MET A 93 10.91 -13.44 8.61
CA MET A 93 10.44 -12.57 7.51
C MET A 93 9.00 -12.86 7.03
N SER A 94 8.35 -13.95 7.44
CA SER A 94 6.96 -14.26 7.05
C SER A 94 5.93 -13.71 8.03
N GLY A 95 6.32 -13.47 9.29
CA GLY A 95 5.44 -12.88 10.32
C GLY A 95 5.04 -11.42 10.05
N THR A 96 5.81 -10.68 9.25
CA THR A 96 5.60 -9.25 8.97
C THR A 96 4.70 -8.93 7.78
N GLN A 97 4.22 -9.93 7.02
CA GLN A 97 3.44 -9.70 5.78
C GLN A 97 1.91 -9.60 5.99
N THR A 98 1.41 -9.54 7.22
CA THR A 98 -0.03 -9.37 7.49
C THR A 98 -0.41 -7.90 7.68
N SER A 99 -0.04 -7.05 6.73
CA SER A 99 -0.59 -5.69 6.65
C SER A 99 -1.74 -5.70 5.66
N THR A 100 -2.91 -6.03 6.20
CA THR A 100 -4.24 -5.78 5.68
C THR A 100 -4.29 -4.39 5.03
N GLN A 101 -4.34 -4.32 3.69
CA GLN A 101 -4.93 -3.18 3.01
C GLN A 101 -6.32 -3.62 2.53
N ASP A 102 -7.34 -3.34 3.33
CA ASP A 102 -8.18 -2.14 3.22
C ASP A 102 -8.82 -2.00 1.84
N SER A 103 -9.78 -2.88 1.59
CA SER A 103 -10.87 -2.71 0.62
C SER A 103 -11.49 -1.29 0.67
N ALA A 104 -11.44 -0.59 1.81
CA ALA A 104 -11.88 0.80 1.96
C ALA A 104 -11.07 1.80 1.10
N ALA A 105 -9.77 1.60 0.89
CA ALA A 105 -8.94 2.50 0.10
C ALA A 105 -9.24 2.42 -1.41
N LEU A 106 -9.56 1.21 -1.91
CA LEU A 106 -9.97 1.00 -3.30
C LEU A 106 -11.32 1.67 -3.61
N HIS A 107 -12.27 1.62 -2.69
CA HIS A 107 -13.57 2.30 -2.84
C HIS A 107 -13.46 3.82 -2.87
N CYS A 108 -12.45 4.41 -2.24
CA CYS A 108 -12.25 5.87 -2.25
C CYS A 108 -11.63 6.38 -3.55
N ARG A 109 -10.93 5.53 -4.31
CA ARG A 109 -10.15 5.97 -5.48
C ARG A 109 -11.04 6.38 -6.67
N GLU A 110 -12.18 5.73 -6.82
CA GLU A 110 -13.16 6.09 -7.86
C GLU A 110 -13.87 7.42 -7.55
N ASP A 111 -14.23 7.65 -6.29
CA ASP A 111 -14.82 8.91 -5.81
C ASP A 111 -13.84 10.09 -5.97
N ILE A 112 -12.55 9.87 -5.64
CA ILE A 112 -11.47 10.85 -5.82
C ILE A 112 -11.30 11.24 -7.30
N ALA A 113 -11.28 10.26 -8.21
CA ALA A 113 -11.11 10.51 -9.64
C ALA A 113 -12.27 11.35 -10.21
N ARG A 114 -13.51 10.98 -9.87
CA ARG A 114 -14.73 11.72 -10.27
C ARG A 114 -14.71 13.18 -9.81
N LEU A 115 -14.18 13.46 -8.61
CA LEU A 115 -14.08 14.82 -8.07
C LEU A 115 -12.97 15.65 -8.71
N LYS A 116 -11.83 15.02 -9.02
CA LYS A 116 -10.70 15.69 -9.66
C LYS A 116 -11.07 16.24 -11.04
N GLU A 117 -11.85 15.51 -11.82
CA GLU A 117 -12.35 15.96 -13.14
C GLU A 117 -13.14 17.28 -13.07
N LEU A 118 -13.67 17.61 -11.89
CA LEU A 118 -14.52 18.76 -11.66
C LEU A 118 -13.75 19.99 -11.16
N SER A 119 -12.43 19.91 -11.00
CA SER A 119 -11.58 21.01 -10.52
C SER A 119 -11.64 22.25 -11.42
N ASN A 120 -11.91 22.04 -12.72
CA ASN A 120 -11.92 23.08 -13.75
C ASN A 120 -13.31 23.54 -14.16
N LEU A 121 -14.37 23.10 -13.46
CA LEU A 121 -15.75 23.46 -13.81
C LEU A 121 -15.95 24.98 -13.77
N ARG A 122 -16.28 25.58 -14.91
CA ARG A 122 -16.59 27.03 -15.02
C ARG A 122 -18.04 27.33 -14.69
N THR A 123 -18.95 26.43 -15.04
CA THR A 123 -20.40 26.55 -14.87
C THR A 123 -20.97 25.26 -14.28
N LEU A 124 -21.90 25.41 -13.34
CA LEU A 124 -22.67 24.29 -12.79
C LEU A 124 -23.72 23.85 -13.81
N ASP A 125 -23.56 22.64 -14.34
CA ASP A 125 -24.62 21.97 -15.09
C ASP A 125 -25.45 21.09 -14.14
N ARG A 126 -26.74 20.95 -14.44
CA ARG A 126 -27.70 20.17 -13.64
C ARG A 126 -27.24 18.73 -13.48
N GLN A 127 -26.73 18.13 -14.55
CA GLN A 127 -26.25 16.75 -14.54
C GLN A 127 -25.06 16.56 -13.57
N THR A 128 -24.19 17.57 -13.47
CA THR A 128 -23.05 17.56 -12.54
C THR A 128 -23.50 17.69 -11.09
N VAL A 129 -24.51 18.53 -10.82
CA VAL A 129 -25.08 18.69 -9.48
C VAL A 129 -25.75 17.41 -9.00
N GLU A 130 -26.58 16.80 -9.84
CA GLU A 130 -27.34 15.58 -9.50
C GLU A 130 -26.42 14.37 -9.24
N LYS A 131 -25.23 14.34 -9.86
CA LYS A 131 -24.24 13.27 -9.60
C LYS A 131 -23.52 13.42 -8.25
N LEU A 132 -23.24 14.65 -7.83
CA LEU A 132 -22.33 14.94 -6.71
C LEU A 132 -23.04 15.26 -5.40
N ILE A 133 -24.23 15.86 -5.50
CA ILE A 133 -24.95 16.42 -4.35
C ILE A 133 -26.24 15.61 -4.18
N GLN A 134 -26.34 14.92 -3.05
CA GLN A 134 -27.53 14.20 -2.68
C GLN A 134 -28.64 15.15 -2.22
N SER A 135 -28.30 16.17 -1.42
CA SER A 135 -29.26 17.23 -1.05
C SER A 135 -28.55 18.52 -0.61
N ILE A 136 -29.24 19.65 -0.74
CA ILE A 136 -28.81 20.93 -0.17
C ILE A 136 -29.88 21.37 0.82
N ARG A 137 -29.48 21.58 2.08
CA ARG A 137 -30.36 22.06 3.15
C ARG A 137 -30.03 23.52 3.43
N VAL A 138 -31.06 24.36 3.42
CA VAL A 138 -30.92 25.79 3.72
C VAL A 138 -31.65 26.04 5.03
N TYR A 139 -30.94 26.60 6.00
CA TYR A 139 -31.48 26.94 7.31
C TYR A 139 -31.65 28.44 7.43
N ASP A 140 -32.58 28.86 8.31
CA ASP A 140 -32.70 30.26 8.70
C ASP A 140 -31.38 30.75 9.32
N GLY A 141 -30.98 31.97 8.96
CA GLY A 141 -29.68 32.54 9.35
C GLY A 141 -28.55 32.35 8.34
N LYS A 142 -28.85 32.12 7.05
CA LYS A 142 -27.87 32.02 5.94
C LYS A 142 -26.92 30.80 6.01
N ARG A 143 -27.25 29.79 6.81
CA ARG A 143 -26.49 28.52 6.86
C ARG A 143 -26.96 27.60 5.73
N ILE A 144 -26.00 27.07 4.97
CA ILE A 144 -26.24 26.07 3.92
C ILE A 144 -25.44 24.82 4.27
N GLU A 145 -26.10 23.67 4.24
CA GLU A 145 -25.47 22.36 4.38
C GLU A 145 -25.62 21.60 3.06
N ILE A 146 -24.51 21.06 2.55
CA ILE A 146 -24.47 20.29 1.31
C ILE A 146 -24.21 18.84 1.70
N VAL A 147 -25.18 17.97 1.43
CA VAL A 147 -25.05 16.52 1.61
C VAL A 147 -24.55 15.94 0.30
N TRP A 148 -23.36 15.36 0.33
CA TRP A 148 -22.69 14.80 -0.84
C TRP A 148 -23.14 13.37 -1.12
N ASN A 149 -23.09 12.96 -2.39
CA ASN A 149 -23.46 11.63 -2.86
C ASN A 149 -22.24 10.67 -2.96
N PHE A 150 -21.23 10.86 -2.11
CA PHE A 150 -20.01 10.04 -2.07
C PHE A 150 -20.06 9.03 -0.94
N SER A 151 -19.18 8.03 -0.98
CA SER A 151 -19.06 7.06 0.10
C SER A 151 -18.64 7.70 1.43
N ASP A 152 -19.16 7.19 2.55
CA ASP A 152 -18.76 7.63 3.90
C ASP A 152 -17.25 7.50 4.14
N SER A 153 -16.62 6.52 3.48
CA SER A 153 -15.17 6.29 3.50
C SER A 153 -14.40 7.48 2.93
N TYR A 154 -14.89 8.07 1.83
CA TYR A 154 -14.30 9.26 1.22
C TYR A 154 -14.45 10.50 2.12
N MET A 155 -15.63 10.69 2.72
CA MET A 155 -15.89 11.81 3.65
C MET A 155 -14.98 11.75 4.89
N LYS A 156 -14.66 10.55 5.40
CA LYS A 156 -13.69 10.36 6.50
C LYS A 156 -12.26 10.73 6.12
N LEU A 157 -11.86 10.51 4.86
CA LEU A 157 -10.54 10.92 4.38
C LEU A 157 -10.44 12.44 4.23
N LEU A 158 -11.49 13.08 3.71
CA LEU A 158 -11.55 14.52 3.56
C LEU A 158 -11.52 15.29 4.88
N THR A 159 -12.30 14.86 5.87
CA THR A 159 -12.33 15.51 7.19
C THR A 159 -10.96 15.47 7.88
N ARG A 160 -10.17 14.41 7.68
CA ARG A 160 -8.78 14.34 8.16
C ARG A 160 -7.86 15.33 7.44
N GLU A 161 -8.07 15.60 6.16
CA GLU A 161 -7.26 16.57 5.40
C GLU A 161 -7.67 18.02 5.66
N GLU A 162 -8.94 18.30 5.95
CA GLU A 162 -9.39 19.63 6.38
C GLU A 162 -8.79 20.03 7.73
N GLN A 163 -8.72 19.09 8.69
CA GLN A 163 -8.13 19.33 10.02
C GLN A 163 -6.61 19.60 9.98
N ASN A 164 -5.88 18.94 9.08
CA ASN A 164 -4.44 19.16 8.91
C ASN A 164 -4.08 20.50 8.25
N HIS A 165 -5.08 21.26 7.79
CA HIS A 165 -4.88 22.53 7.08
C HIS A 165 -5.14 23.77 7.95
N GLU A 166 -5.64 23.58 9.18
CA GLU A 166 -5.90 24.64 10.17
C GLU A 166 -4.81 24.78 11.25
N GLU A 167 -3.76 23.93 11.22
CA GLU A 167 -2.51 24.07 12.00
C GLU A 167 -1.36 24.63 11.15
#